data_AF-A0A840CKF1-F1
#
_entry.id   AF-A0A840CKF1-F1
#
_cell.length_a   1.000
_cell.length_b   1.000
_cell.length_c   1.000
_cell.angle_alpha   90.00
_cell.angle_beta   90.00
_cell.angle_gamma   90.00
#
_symmetry.space_group_name_H-M   'P 1'
#
loop_
_entity.id
_entity.type
_entity.pdbx_description
1 polymer ?
#
loop_
_entity_poly.entity_id
_entity_poly.type
_entity_poly.pdbx_seq_one_letter_code
_entity_poly.pdbx_strand_id
1 'polypeptide(L)'
;MKKEHKVHIGIIIVVVVSILLLLSSCKSKMIYVPVESVKTEYRDKYLRDSVYLHDSVFMKIKGDTVWLEKYRYLYRDKFVRDSIFINDSIQVPYPVEIPGPEVNRLTSFQSFQVWCGRILLLLLLAYFGFKGIKRFI
;
A
#
# COMPACT_ATOMS: atom_id res chain seq x y z
N MET A 1 53.15 -34.11 -9.26
CA MET A 1 52.82 -33.42 -7.99
C MET A 1 52.25 -32.01 -8.15
N LYS A 2 52.94 -31.06 -8.82
CA LYS A 2 52.43 -29.66 -8.98
C LYS A 2 51.10 -29.52 -9.74
N LYS A 3 50.77 -30.49 -10.62
CA LYS A 3 49.54 -30.46 -11.44
C LYS A 3 48.31 -30.86 -10.63
N GLU A 4 48.41 -31.94 -9.86
CA GLU A 4 47.38 -32.40 -8.91
C GLU A 4 47.04 -31.32 -7.88
N HIS A 5 48.07 -30.66 -7.31
CA HIS A 5 47.87 -29.57 -6.35
C HIS A 5 47.09 -28.38 -6.94
N LYS A 6 47.35 -28.01 -8.19
CA LYS A 6 46.63 -26.92 -8.87
C LYS A 6 45.16 -27.26 -9.12
N VAL A 7 44.86 -28.54 -9.38
CA VAL A 7 43.48 -29.02 -9.56
C VAL A 7 42.73 -28.99 -8.23
N HIS A 8 43.33 -29.46 -7.13
CA HIS A 8 42.70 -29.40 -5.81
C HIS A 8 42.45 -27.96 -5.34
N ILE A 9 43.40 -27.05 -5.56
CA ILE A 9 43.23 -25.63 -5.25
C ILE A 9 42.08 -25.01 -6.05
N GLY A 10 41.96 -25.35 -7.35
CA GLY A 10 40.85 -24.88 -8.18
C GLY A 10 39.49 -25.36 -7.68
N ILE A 11 39.39 -26.62 -7.24
CA ILE A 11 38.15 -27.18 -6.69
C ILE A 11 37.76 -26.47 -5.38
N ILE A 12 38.72 -26.23 -4.48
CA ILE A 12 38.48 -25.54 -3.21
C ILE A 12 37.95 -24.12 -3.46
N ILE A 13 38.54 -23.39 -4.41
CA ILE A 13 38.10 -22.02 -4.74
C ILE A 13 36.65 -22.02 -5.25
N VAL A 14 36.28 -22.96 -6.13
CA VAL A 14 34.91 -23.07 -6.65
C VAL A 14 33.90 -23.35 -5.53
N VAL A 15 34.24 -24.22 -4.57
CA VAL A 15 33.39 -24.53 -3.42
C VAL A 15 33.23 -23.32 -2.48
N VAL A 16 34.31 -22.56 -2.24
CA VAL A 16 34.23 -21.36 -1.41
C VAL A 16 33.37 -20.29 -2.06
N VAL A 17 33.52 -20.07 -3.37
CA VAL A 17 32.73 -19.08 -4.13
C VAL A 17 31.24 -19.46 -4.16
N SER A 18 30.90 -20.74 -4.31
CA SER A 18 29.50 -21.18 -4.31
C SER A 18 28.84 -20.98 -2.95
N ILE A 19 29.54 -21.23 -1.84
CA ILE A 19 29.04 -20.99 -0.48
C ILE A 19 28.80 -19.48 -0.24
N LEU A 20 29.74 -18.63 -0.66
CA LEU A 20 29.61 -17.18 -0.52
C LEU A 20 28.40 -16.62 -1.30
N LEU A 21 28.14 -17.14 -2.50
CA LEU A 21 26.97 -16.77 -3.30
C LEU A 21 25.66 -17.17 -2.60
N LEU A 22 25.59 -18.36 -2.00
CA LEU A 22 24.40 -18.82 -1.26
C LEU A 22 24.08 -17.96 -0.03
N LEU A 23 25.09 -17.46 0.67
CA LEU A 23 24.92 -16.66 1.89
C LEU A 23 24.51 -15.20 1.61
N SER A 24 24.68 -14.69 0.38
CA SER A 24 24.41 -13.29 0.03
C SER A 24 22.92 -12.93 -0.18
N SER A 25 22.01 -13.92 -0.17
CA SER A 25 20.59 -13.70 -0.49
C SER A 25 19.70 -13.33 0.72
N CYS A 26 20.22 -13.29 1.94
CA CYS A 26 19.41 -12.98 3.12
C CYS A 26 19.32 -11.47 3.36
N LYS A 27 18.45 -10.76 2.62
CA LYS A 27 18.06 -9.38 2.95
C LYS A 27 16.57 -9.31 3.27
N SER A 28 16.23 -8.86 4.47
CA SER A 28 14.86 -8.50 4.85
C SER A 28 14.43 -7.23 4.11
N LYS A 29 13.38 -7.31 3.28
CA LYS A 29 12.89 -6.20 2.47
C LYS A 29 11.70 -5.55 3.16
N MET A 30 11.85 -4.31 3.62
CA MET A 30 10.76 -3.48 4.17
C MET A 30 10.14 -2.68 3.03
N ILE A 31 8.81 -2.69 2.91
CA ILE A 31 8.07 -1.98 1.85
C ILE A 31 6.98 -1.13 2.49
N TYR A 32 6.85 0.10 2.00
CA TYR A 32 5.84 1.07 2.43
C TYR A 32 4.61 0.94 1.53
N VAL A 33 3.46 0.61 2.10
CA VAL A 33 2.18 0.48 1.38
C VAL A 33 1.24 1.61 1.82
N PRO A 34 0.66 2.38 0.89
CA PRO A 34 -0.36 3.37 1.23
C PRO A 34 -1.66 2.67 1.61
N VAL A 35 -2.26 3.05 2.74
CA VAL A 35 -3.52 2.48 3.25
C VAL A 35 -4.67 3.42 2.92
N GLU A 36 -5.61 2.97 2.09
CA GLU A 36 -6.82 3.74 1.77
C GLU A 36 -7.78 3.74 2.96
N SER A 37 -8.15 4.91 3.47
CA SER A 37 -9.13 5.06 4.55
C SER A 37 -10.51 5.43 3.98
N VAL A 38 -11.53 4.65 4.29
CA VAL A 38 -12.92 4.97 3.91
C VAL A 38 -13.43 6.11 4.78
N LYS A 39 -13.81 7.23 4.15
CA LYS A 39 -14.45 8.38 4.82
C LYS A 39 -15.86 7.99 5.24
N THR A 40 -16.06 7.73 6.52
CA THR A 40 -17.41 7.53 7.09
C THR A 40 -17.94 8.89 7.56
N GLU A 41 -18.70 9.56 6.71
CA GLU A 41 -19.39 10.78 7.11
C GLU A 41 -20.67 10.43 7.88
N TYR A 42 -20.78 10.92 9.11
CA TYR A 42 -22.03 10.89 9.84
C TYR A 42 -23.02 11.87 9.19
N ARG A 43 -24.09 11.34 8.59
CA ARG A 43 -25.17 12.15 8.02
C ARG A 43 -26.33 12.16 9.00
N ASP A 44 -26.50 13.29 9.71
CA ASP A 44 -27.69 13.50 10.52
C ASP A 44 -28.94 13.43 9.62
N LYS A 45 -29.91 12.59 10.02
CA LYS A 45 -31.23 12.57 9.39
C LYS A 45 -31.98 13.80 9.87
N TYR A 46 -31.98 14.87 9.08
CA TYR A 46 -32.82 16.04 9.32
C TYR A 46 -34.29 15.59 9.35
N LEU A 47 -34.86 15.56 10.56
CA LEU A 47 -36.20 15.01 10.79
C LEU A 47 -37.31 16.05 10.55
N ARG A 48 -36.95 17.32 10.31
CA ARG A 48 -37.91 18.41 10.10
C ARG A 48 -37.23 19.64 9.52
N ASP A 49 -37.39 19.86 8.22
CA ASP A 49 -37.06 21.14 7.60
C ASP A 49 -38.12 22.14 8.06
N SER A 50 -37.68 23.26 8.64
CA SER A 50 -38.46 24.47 8.92
C SER A 50 -39.96 24.28 9.19
N VAL A 51 -40.36 24.36 10.47
CA VAL A 51 -41.78 24.54 10.78
C VAL A 51 -42.23 25.88 10.21
N TYR A 52 -43.00 25.86 9.12
CA TYR A 52 -43.74 27.00 8.61
C TYR A 52 -44.80 27.39 9.66
N LEU A 53 -44.41 28.17 10.65
CA LEU A 53 -45.38 28.88 11.47
C LEU A 53 -45.84 30.07 10.64
N HIS A 54 -47.11 30.08 10.24
CA HIS A 54 -47.69 31.23 9.54
C HIS A 54 -47.46 32.50 10.37
N ASP A 55 -46.92 33.55 9.75
CA ASP A 55 -46.77 34.87 10.36
C ASP A 55 -48.15 35.34 10.86
N SER A 56 -48.39 35.28 12.17
CA SER A 56 -49.66 35.71 12.74
C SER A 56 -49.68 37.24 12.76
N VAL A 57 -50.59 37.83 11.98
CA VAL A 57 -50.91 39.26 12.07
C VAL A 57 -52.09 39.40 13.02
N PHE A 58 -51.87 40.09 14.15
CA PHE A 58 -52.94 40.40 15.09
C PHE A 58 -53.45 41.82 14.82
N MET A 59 -54.77 41.96 14.67
CA MET A 59 -55.42 43.25 14.46
C MET A 59 -56.50 43.47 15.51
N LYS A 60 -56.48 44.63 16.16
CA LYS A 60 -57.46 45.04 17.16
C LYS A 60 -58.03 46.41 16.82
N ILE A 61 -59.36 46.53 16.81
CA ILE A 61 -60.07 47.79 16.51
C ILE A 61 -60.73 48.31 17.78
N LYS A 62 -60.59 49.61 18.07
CA LYS A 62 -61.32 50.29 19.15
C LYS A 62 -61.74 51.68 18.69
N GLY A 63 -63.05 51.84 18.44
CA GLY A 63 -63.59 53.07 17.84
C GLY A 63 -62.92 53.35 16.50
N ASP A 64 -62.47 54.58 16.31
CA ASP A 64 -61.84 55.02 15.05
C ASP A 64 -60.35 54.63 14.94
N THR A 65 -59.80 53.93 15.94
CA THR A 65 -58.37 53.55 15.96
C THR A 65 -58.16 52.07 15.70
N VAL A 66 -57.21 51.76 14.81
CA VAL A 66 -56.78 50.39 14.47
C VAL A 66 -55.36 50.14 14.97
N TRP A 67 -55.18 49.06 15.72
CA TRP A 67 -53.89 48.59 16.22
C TRP A 67 -53.47 47.34 15.45
N LEU A 68 -52.28 47.38 14.84
CA LEU A 68 -51.72 46.29 14.05
C LEU A 68 -50.41 45.81 14.69
N GLU A 69 -50.40 44.56 15.13
CA GLU A 69 -49.22 43.88 15.67
C GLU A 69 -48.76 42.81 14.68
N LYS A 70 -47.61 43.06 14.05
CA LYS A 70 -46.99 42.14 13.09
C LYS A 70 -45.75 41.50 13.73
N TYR A 71 -45.83 40.21 13.99
CA TYR A 71 -44.69 39.41 14.43
C TYR A 71 -44.06 38.72 13.21
N ARG A 72 -42.76 38.97 12.96
CA ARG A 72 -41.99 38.29 11.90
C ARG A 72 -40.89 37.47 12.53
N TYR A 73 -40.94 36.14 12.40
CA TYR A 73 -39.83 35.28 12.79
C TYR A 73 -38.79 35.25 11.65
N LEU A 74 -37.60 35.80 11.89
CA LEU A 74 -36.45 35.66 10.99
C LEU A 74 -35.66 34.40 11.38
N TYR A 75 -35.94 33.27 10.75
CA TYR A 75 -35.06 32.12 10.87
C TYR A 75 -33.81 32.35 10.02
N ARG A 76 -32.66 32.43 10.69
CA ARG A 76 -31.35 32.41 10.03
C ARG A 76 -30.89 30.97 10.04
N ASP A 77 -30.81 30.34 8.86
CA ASP A 77 -30.20 29.01 8.74
C ASP A 77 -28.81 29.06 9.36
N LYS A 78 -28.59 28.23 10.38
CA LYS A 78 -27.33 28.17 11.12
C LYS A 78 -26.20 27.55 10.28
N PHE A 79 -26.48 27.09 9.06
CA PHE A 79 -25.56 26.37 8.19
C PHE A 79 -24.66 27.28 7.32
N VAL A 80 -24.60 28.59 7.60
CA VAL A 80 -23.76 29.52 6.81
C VAL A 80 -22.25 29.30 7.07
N ARG A 81 -21.87 28.61 8.14
CA ARG A 81 -20.46 28.28 8.38
C ARG A 81 -20.26 26.81 8.04
N ASP A 82 -19.69 26.61 6.86
CA ASP A 82 -19.15 25.34 6.39
C ASP A 82 -18.44 24.63 7.53
N SER A 83 -18.71 23.34 7.68
CA SER A 83 -17.89 22.44 8.48
C SER A 83 -16.45 22.59 8.00
N ILE A 84 -15.68 23.40 8.72
CA ILE A 84 -14.23 23.47 8.56
C ILE A 84 -13.75 22.06 8.87
N PHE A 85 -13.38 21.33 7.82
CA PHE A 85 -12.67 20.07 7.93
C PHE A 85 -11.32 20.36 8.58
N ILE A 86 -11.32 20.40 9.91
CA ILE A 86 -10.09 20.44 10.70
C ILE A 86 -9.47 19.04 10.55
N ASN A 87 -8.28 19.04 9.95
CA ASN A 87 -7.41 17.91 9.62
C ASN A 87 -7.74 17.12 8.36
N ASP A 88 -7.19 17.60 7.24
CA ASP A 88 -6.52 16.67 6.31
C ASP A 88 -5.38 15.98 7.08
N SER A 89 -5.63 14.76 7.55
CA SER A 89 -4.55 13.90 8.04
C SER A 89 -3.64 13.58 6.87
N ILE A 90 -2.46 14.21 6.79
CA ILE A 90 -1.40 13.79 5.88
C ILE A 90 -0.97 12.40 6.35
N GLN A 91 -1.31 11.38 5.57
CA GLN A 91 -1.01 10.00 5.92
C GLN A 91 0.48 9.74 5.74
N VAL A 92 1.17 9.47 6.85
CA VAL A 92 2.57 9.03 6.82
C VAL A 92 2.57 7.53 6.56
N PRO A 93 3.18 7.05 5.46
CA PRO A 93 3.26 5.62 5.19
C PRO A 93 4.10 4.96 6.30
N TYR A 94 3.51 3.99 7.00
CA TYR A 94 4.21 3.22 8.02
C TYR A 94 4.70 1.88 7.45
N PRO A 95 5.84 1.37 7.92
CA PRO A 95 6.39 0.11 7.43
C PRO A 95 5.46 -1.02 7.86
N VAL A 96 4.90 -1.73 6.88
CA VAL A 96 4.13 -2.96 7.14
C VAL A 96 5.08 -4.13 6.95
N GLU A 97 5.25 -4.93 8.00
CA GLU A 97 5.86 -6.25 7.89
C GLU A 97 4.85 -7.14 7.19
N ILE A 98 4.92 -7.24 5.85
CA ILE A 98 4.07 -8.14 5.09
C ILE A 98 4.52 -9.57 5.44
N PRO A 99 3.70 -10.38 6.15
CA PRO A 99 4.06 -11.75 6.46
C PRO A 99 3.78 -12.62 5.22
N GLY A 100 4.58 -12.46 4.17
CA GLY A 100 4.39 -13.24 2.96
C GLY A 100 5.40 -12.98 1.84
N PRO A 101 5.74 -14.01 1.03
CA PRO A 101 6.65 -13.91 -0.12
C PRO A 101 6.06 -13.15 -1.33
N GLU A 102 4.88 -12.54 -1.16
CA GLU A 102 4.05 -11.93 -2.21
C GLU A 102 4.79 -10.92 -3.09
N VAL A 103 5.73 -10.18 -2.51
CA VAL A 103 6.39 -9.03 -3.15
C VAL A 103 7.63 -9.37 -3.98
N ASN A 104 8.00 -10.64 -4.09
CA ASN A 104 9.15 -11.07 -4.90
C ASN A 104 8.81 -12.18 -5.90
N ARG A 105 7.59 -12.14 -6.45
CA ARG A 105 7.24 -13.00 -7.58
C ARG A 105 8.13 -12.59 -8.77
N LEU A 106 9.03 -13.49 -9.17
CA LEU A 106 9.84 -13.29 -10.36
C LEU A 106 8.91 -13.03 -11.54
N THR A 107 9.23 -12.03 -12.35
CA THR A 107 8.52 -11.86 -13.62
C THR A 107 8.71 -13.13 -14.43
N SER A 108 7.73 -13.49 -15.27
CA SER A 108 7.82 -14.71 -16.09
C SER A 108 9.13 -14.75 -16.88
N PHE A 109 9.59 -13.59 -17.36
CA PHE A 109 10.87 -13.47 -18.05
C PHE A 109 12.09 -13.69 -17.14
N GLN A 110 12.12 -13.15 -15.92
CA GLN A 110 13.19 -13.42 -14.96
C GLN A 110 13.24 -14.90 -14.58
N SER A 111 12.08 -15.54 -14.35
CA SER A 111 12.02 -16.96 -14.05
C SER A 111 12.54 -17.82 -15.21
N PHE A 112 12.28 -17.41 -16.45
CA PHE A 112 12.80 -18.05 -17.65
C PHE A 112 14.33 -17.94 -17.72
N GLN A 113 14.90 -16.75 -17.47
CA GLN A 113 16.36 -16.57 -17.44
C GLN A 113 17.05 -17.46 -16.40
N VAL A 114 16.45 -17.58 -15.20
CA VAL A 114 16.95 -18.48 -14.14
C VAL A 114 16.92 -19.94 -14.59
N TRP A 115 15.87 -20.36 -15.29
CA TRP A 115 15.74 -21.70 -15.86
C TRP A 115 16.82 -21.99 -16.91
N CYS A 116 17.05 -21.06 -17.84
CA CYS A 116 18.12 -21.18 -18.83
C CYS A 116 19.50 -21.31 -18.17
N GLY A 117 19.77 -20.50 -17.14
CA GLY A 117 21.01 -20.58 -16.37
C GLY A 117 21.22 -21.94 -15.69
N ARG A 118 20.17 -22.51 -15.08
CA ARG A 118 20.23 -23.85 -14.46
C ARG A 118 20.56 -24.94 -15.48
N ILE A 119 19.92 -24.92 -16.65
CA ILE A 119 20.19 -25.90 -17.72
C ILE A 119 21.64 -25.79 -18.18
N LEU A 120 22.12 -24.57 -18.43
CA LEU A 120 23.50 -24.33 -18.85
C LEU A 120 24.53 -24.81 -17.83
N LEU A 121 24.26 -24.59 -16.54
CA LEU A 121 25.12 -25.05 -15.45
C LEU A 121 25.21 -26.58 -15.40
N LEU A 122 24.08 -27.29 -15.54
CA LEU A 122 24.05 -28.75 -15.58
C LEU A 122 24.83 -29.31 -16.78
N LEU A 123 24.69 -28.69 -17.97
CA LEU A 123 25.45 -29.09 -19.15
C LEU A 123 26.96 -28.91 -18.97
N LEU A 124 27.39 -27.80 -18.35
CA LEU A 124 28.81 -27.59 -18.04
C LEU A 124 29.33 -28.62 -17.04
N LEU A 125 28.59 -28.90 -15.96
CA LEU A 125 28.98 -29.93 -14.98
C LEU A 125 29.09 -31.31 -15.62
N ALA A 126 28.13 -31.69 -16.48
CA ALA A 126 28.17 -32.96 -17.21
C ALA A 126 29.38 -33.02 -18.16
N TYR A 127 29.65 -31.94 -18.89
CA TYR A 127 30.82 -31.85 -19.78
C TYR A 127 32.14 -31.97 -19.01
N PHE A 128 32.30 -31.22 -17.92
CA PHE A 128 33.51 -31.29 -17.09
C PHE A 128 33.64 -32.63 -16.38
N GLY A 129 32.56 -33.23 -15.91
CA GLY A 129 32.53 -34.59 -15.34
C GLY A 129 32.98 -35.63 -16.36
N PHE A 130 32.40 -35.62 -17.56
CA PHE A 130 32.79 -36.51 -18.66
C PHE A 130 34.26 -36.32 -19.06
N LYS A 131 34.71 -35.07 -19.20
CA LYS A 131 36.11 -34.73 -19.50
C LYS A 131 37.05 -35.16 -18.38
N GLY A 132 36.61 -35.10 -17.12
CA GLY A 132 37.35 -35.58 -15.95
C GLY A 132 37.50 -37.10 -15.97
N ILE A 133 36.42 -37.85 -16.20
CA ILE A 133 36.43 -39.32 -16.29
C ILE A 133 37.34 -39.78 -17.43
N LYS A 134 37.24 -39.17 -18.62
CA LYS A 134 38.11 -39.45 -19.77
C LYS A 134 39.58 -39.05 -19.56
N ARG A 135 39.90 -38.35 -18.48
CA ARG A 135 41.27 -37.98 -18.12
C ARG A 135 41.87 -38.93 -17.09
N PHE A 136 41.03 -39.70 -16.41
CA PHE A 136 41.41 -40.73 -15.44
C PHE A 136 41.46 -42.14 -16.05
N ILE A 137 40.62 -42.41 -17.05
CA ILE A 137 40.79 -43.50 -18.04
C ILE A 137 41.85 -43.09 -19.05
#